data_AF-A0AA44LE48-F1
#
_entry.id   AF-A0AA44LE48-F1
#
_cell.length_a   1.000
_cell.length_b   1.000
_cell.length_c   1.000
_cell.angle_alpha   90.00
_cell.angle_beta   90.00
_cell.angle_gamma   90.00
#
_symmetry.space_group_name_H-M   'P 1'
#
loop_
_entity.id
_entity.type
_entity.pdbx_description
1 polymer ?
#
loop_
_entity_poly.entity_id
_entity_poly.type
_entity_poly.pdbx_seq_one_letter_code
_entity_poly.pdbx_strand_id
1 'polypeptide(L)' 'MATVRVRKIKHPGGTETFQGAGPYAKEWTDIFIGSGCSDADVEDFNRRIDDWISEREKQGDEVIWVPNY' A
#
# COMPACT_ATOMS: atom_id res chain seq x y z
N MET A 1 0.69 5.54 -20.12
CA MET A 1 0.28 4.66 -19.01
C MET A 1 1.18 4.97 -17.84
N ALA A 2 0.62 5.10 -16.65
CA ALA A 2 1.34 5.52 -15.45
C ALA A 2 1.49 4.31 -14.52
N THR A 3 2.73 3.99 -14.14
CA THR A 3 3.02 2.83 -13.27
C THR A 3 3.00 3.27 -11.81
N VAL A 4 2.17 2.61 -11.00
CA VAL A 4 2.09 2.78 -9.55
C VAL A 4 2.80 1.61 -8.89
N ARG A 5 3.73 1.91 -7.99
CA ARG A 5 4.51 0.92 -7.24
C ARG A 5 3.94 0.76 -5.85
N VAL A 6 3.77 -0.46 -5.37
CA VAL A 6 3.26 -0.76 -4.02
C VAL A 6 4.22 -1.71 -3.31
N ARG A 7 4.52 -1.46 -2.03
CA ARG A 7 5.33 -2.38 -1.19
C ARG A 7 4.78 -2.47 0.23
N LYS A 8 5.03 -3.59 0.88
CA LYS A 8 4.73 -3.81 2.30
C LYS A 8 5.97 -3.50 3.15
N ILE A 9 5.82 -2.69 4.20
CA ILE A 9 6.89 -2.33 5.13
C ILE A 9 6.55 -2.88 6.51
N LYS A 10 7.55 -3.50 7.17
CA LYS A 10 7.43 -3.95 8.55
C LYS A 10 8.20 -2.99 9.45
N HIS A 11 7.53 -2.46 10.47
CA HIS A 11 8.10 -1.52 11.41
C HIS A 11 8.64 -2.22 12.65
N PRO A 12 9.64 -1.62 13.33
CA PRO A 12 10.04 -2.05 14.67
C PRO A 12 8.83 -1.95 15.61
N GLY A 13 8.43 -3.08 16.22
CA GLY A 13 7.19 -3.16 17.01
C GLY A 13 6.11 -4.09 16.43
N GLY A 14 6.36 -4.68 15.26
CA GLY A 14 5.51 -5.71 14.67
C GLY A 14 4.38 -5.19 13.79
N THR A 15 4.23 -3.88 13.68
CA THR A 15 3.26 -3.23 12.78
C THR A 15 3.72 -3.34 11.34
N GLU A 16 2.80 -3.64 10.43
CA GLU A 16 3.06 -3.64 8.99
C GLU A 16 2.29 -2.48 8.34
N THR A 17 2.93 -1.69 7.49
CA THR A 17 2.31 -0.65 6.67
C THR A 17 2.49 -0.95 5.20
N PHE A 18 1.79 -0.21 4.36
CA PHE A 18 1.98 -0.27 2.91
C PHE A 18 2.44 1.08 2.40
N GLN A 19 3.26 1.07 1.37
CA GLN A 19 3.72 2.28 0.72
C GLN A 19 3.35 2.24 -0.75
N GLY A 20 2.70 3.32 -1.21
CA GLY A 20 2.41 3.56 -2.62
C GLY A 20 3.31 4.66 -3.16
N ALA A 21 3.88 4.45 -4.35
CA ALA A 21 4.58 5.48 -5.10
C ALA A 21 3.96 5.59 -6.49
N GLY A 22 3.39 6.77 -6.78
CA GLY A 22 2.86 7.06 -8.10
C GLY A 22 3.94 7.07 -9.21
N PRO A 23 3.50 7.17 -10.48
CA PRO A 23 4.37 7.17 -11.67
C PRO A 23 5.43 8.27 -11.66
N TYR A 24 5.10 9.44 -11.09
CA TYR A 24 5.98 10.60 -11.01
C TYR A 24 6.37 10.94 -9.57
N ALA A 25 5.93 10.13 -8.60
CA ALA A 25 6.28 10.33 -7.22
C ALA A 25 7.74 9.90 -7.01
N LYS A 26 8.57 10.86 -6.58
CA LYS A 26 9.93 10.58 -6.11
C LYS A 26 9.92 9.91 -4.73
N GLU A 27 8.82 10.07 -4.00
CA GLU A 27 8.67 9.65 -2.61
C GLU A 27 7.58 8.59 -2.49
N TRP A 28 7.81 7.67 -1.56
CA TRP A 28 6.83 6.67 -1.17
C TRP A 28 5.90 7.30 -0.12
N THR A 29 4.59 7.17 -0.31
CA THR A 29 3.61 7.62 0.67
C THR A 29 3.21 6.45 1.55
N ASP A 30 3.40 6.60 2.86
CA ASP A 30 2.92 5.65 3.86
C ASP A 30 1.39 5.65 3.93
N ILE A 31 0.82 4.46 3.78
CA ILE A 31 -0.56 4.13 4.10
C ILE A 31 -0.48 3.42 5.46
N PHE A 32 -0.72 4.18 6.53
CA PHE A 32 -0.38 3.79 7.91
C PHE A 32 -1.42 2.86 8.54
N ILE A 33 -0.94 1.80 9.22
CA ILE A 33 -1.71 1.01 10.20
C ILE A 33 -1.14 1.39 11.58
N GLY A 34 -2.00 1.73 12.53
CA GLY A 34 -1.57 2.04 13.90
C GLY A 34 -0.98 0.82 14.61
N SER A 35 -0.03 1.02 15.52
CA SER A 35 0.40 -0.05 16.42
C SER A 35 -0.73 -0.43 17.38
N GLY A 36 -1.02 -1.73 17.52
CA GLY A 36 -2.11 -2.23 18.38
C GLY A 36 -3.44 -2.48 17.66
N CYS A 37 -3.45 -2.41 16.32
CA CYS A 37 -4.60 -2.81 15.52
C CYS A 37 -4.97 -4.28 15.75
N SER A 38 -6.27 -4.54 15.85
CA SER A 38 -6.82 -5.89 15.91
C SER A 38 -6.74 -6.57 14.54
N ASP A 39 -6.90 -7.90 14.50
CA ASP A 39 -6.94 -8.65 13.23
C ASP A 39 -8.03 -8.11 12.27
N ALA A 40 -9.15 -7.62 12.82
CA ALA A 40 -10.23 -7.00 12.05
C ALA A 40 -9.83 -5.65 11.42
N ASP A 41 -9.01 -4.85 12.11
CA ASP A 41 -8.48 -3.60 11.57
C ASP A 41 -7.50 -3.88 10.44
N VAL A 42 -6.69 -4.94 10.56
CA VAL A 42 -5.77 -5.39 9.50
C VAL A 42 -6.56 -5.87 8.28
N GLU A 43 -7.64 -6.62 8.47
CA GLU A 43 -8.50 -7.09 7.39
C GLU A 43 -9.24 -5.95 6.68
N ASP A 44 -9.83 -5.01 7.43
CA ASP A 44 -10.45 -3.80 6.86
C ASP A 44 -9.45 -3.00 6.03
N PHE A 45 -8.21 -2.91 6.50
CA PHE A 45 -7.16 -2.17 5.83
C PHE A 45 -6.69 -2.84 4.53
N ASN A 46 -6.49 -4.16 4.55
CA ASN A 46 -6.17 -4.92 3.33
C ASN A 46 -7.25 -4.70 2.27
N ARG A 47 -8.52 -4.74 2.67
CA ARG A 47 -9.63 -4.45 1.77
C ARG A 47 -9.56 -3.03 1.19
N ARG A 48 -9.23 -2.02 1.99
CA ARG A 48 -9.07 -0.63 1.50
C ARG A 48 -7.91 -0.47 0.53
N ILE A 49 -6.85 -1.26 0.67
CA ILE A 49 -5.74 -1.29 -0.27
C ILE A 49 -6.17 -1.94 -1.58
N ASP A 50 -6.87 -3.08 -1.52
CA ASP A 50 -7.42 -3.74 -2.71
C ASP A 50 -8.39 -2.82 -3.46
N ASP A 51 -9.24 -2.09 -2.73
CA ASP A 51 -10.12 -1.07 -3.29
C ASP A 51 -9.31 0.04 -3.99
N TRP A 52 -8.27 0.57 -3.33
CA TRP A 52 -7.40 1.61 -3.91
C TRP A 52 -6.65 1.11 -5.15
N ILE A 53 -6.13 -0.12 -5.14
CA ILE A 53 -5.49 -0.77 -6.29
C ILE A 53 -6.51 -0.89 -7.43
N SER A 54 -7.71 -1.38 -7.14
CA SER A 54 -8.79 -1.51 -8.12
C SER A 54 -9.19 -0.15 -8.71
N GLU A 55 -9.23 0.91 -7.91
CA GLU A 55 -9.47 2.27 -8.40
C GLU A 55 -8.36 2.77 -9.34
N ARG A 56 -7.09 2.42 -9.07
CA ARG A 56 -5.95 2.74 -9.94
C ARG A 56 -6.00 1.96 -11.25
N GLU A 57 -6.28 0.66 -11.19
CA GLU A 57 -6.44 -0.17 -12.39
C GLU A 57 -7.59 0.32 -13.27
N LYS A 58 -8.72 0.75 -12.68
CA LYS A 58 -9.85 1.37 -13.42
C LYS A 58 -9.46 2.68 -14.12
N GLN A 59 -8.49 3.42 -13.58
CA GLN A 59 -7.93 4.63 -14.19
C GLN A 59 -6.92 4.31 -15.31
N GLY A 60 -6.61 3.02 -15.53
CA GLY A 60 -5.61 2.57 -16.50
C GLY A 60 -4.18 2.71 -16.00
N ASP A 61 -3.99 2.84 -14.68
CA ASP A 61 -2.67 2.78 -14.06
C ASP A 61 -2.23 1.31 -13.91
N GLU A 62 -0.95 1.06 -14.16
CA GLU A 62 -0.35 -0.26 -13.98
C GLU A 62 0.17 -0.39 -12.55
N VAL A 63 -0.33 -1.36 -11.78
CA VAL A 63 0.10 -1.57 -10.39
C VAL A 63 1.14 -2.69 -10.32
N ILE A 64 2.32 -2.38 -9.79
CA ILE A 64 3.40 -3.35 -9.58
C ILE A 64 3.74 -3.52 -8.09
N TRP A 65 3.75 -4.77 -7.64
CA TRP A 65 4.20 -5.14 -6.30
C TRP A 65 5.72 -5.23 -6.26
N VAL A 66 6.32 -4.42 -5.39
CA VAL A 66 7.77 -4.35 -5.22
C VAL A 66 8.15 -4.98 -3.88
N PRO A 67 9.02 -6.00 -3.85
CA PRO A 67 9.48 -6.57 -2.59
C PRO A 67 10.26 -5.54 -1.77
N ASN A 68 10.11 -5.61 -0.45
CA ASN A 68 10.90 -4.82 0.48
C ASN A 68 12.21 -5.59 0.76
N TYR A 69 13.35 -5.00 0.43
CA TYR A 69 14.70 -5.56 0.67
C TYR A 69 15.30 -4.97 1.95
#